data_AF-A0A917VDQ3-F1
#
_entry.id   AF-A0A917VDQ3-F1
#
_cell.length_a   1.000
_cell.length_b   1.000
_cell.length_c   1.000
_cell.angle_alpha   90.00
_cell.angle_beta   90.00
_cell.angle_gamma   90.00
#
_symmetry.space_group_name_H-M   'P 1'
#
loop_
_entity.id
_entity.type
_entity.pdbx_description
1 polymer ?
#
loop_
_entity_poly.entity_id
_entity_poly.type
_entity_poly.pdbx_seq_one_letter_code
_entity_poly.pdbx_strand_id
1 'polypeptide(L)'
;MIDRSHINAWQDGAFRAAVEATGRRRLIMAGLWTEVCLTFPALSATEAGYEVFAVIDASAGSSTAAHDAAIVRMSQKGVIPVSTASVLSELQRDWARTETYDAVNEIVSQHMGAWGQGVNYVNAGFAKK
;
A
#
# COMPACT_ATOMS: atom_id res chain seq x y z
N MET A 1 7.81 -15.29 -5.21
CA MET A 1 6.66 -15.29 -6.14
C MET A 1 5.84 -16.54 -5.87
N ILE A 2 4.52 -16.44 -5.74
CA ILE A 2 3.61 -17.56 -5.47
C ILE A 2 2.57 -17.61 -6.58
N ASP A 3 2.73 -18.57 -7.49
CA ASP A 3 1.78 -18.79 -8.57
C ASP A 3 0.58 -19.59 -8.06
N ARG A 4 -0.61 -19.20 -8.52
CA ARG A 4 -1.89 -19.80 -8.07
C ARG A 4 -2.96 -19.66 -9.15
N SER A 5 -3.98 -20.52 -9.09
CA SER A 5 -5.18 -20.43 -9.93
C SER A 5 -6.37 -19.76 -9.21
N HIS A 6 -6.36 -19.73 -7.89
CA HIS A 6 -7.44 -19.10 -7.11
C HIS A 6 -7.48 -17.58 -7.34
N ILE A 7 -8.66 -17.08 -7.68
CA ILE A 7 -8.91 -15.64 -7.84
C ILE A 7 -8.67 -14.90 -6.51
N ASN A 8 -9.23 -15.42 -5.42
CA ASN A 8 -8.93 -14.93 -4.08
C ASN A 8 -7.63 -15.57 -3.57
N ALA A 9 -6.55 -14.78 -3.47
CA ALA A 9 -5.26 -15.27 -2.99
C ALA A 9 -5.33 -15.89 -1.58
N TRP A 10 -6.25 -15.43 -0.73
CA TRP A 10 -6.38 -15.93 0.65
C TRP A 10 -6.93 -17.37 0.73
N GLN A 11 -7.56 -17.85 -0.34
CA GLN A 11 -8.02 -19.25 -0.45
C GLN A 11 -6.89 -20.19 -0.86
N ASP A 12 -5.77 -19.66 -1.35
CA ASP A 12 -4.60 -20.46 -1.68
C ASP A 12 -3.79 -20.74 -0.40
N GLY A 13 -3.62 -22.03 -0.09
CA GLY A 13 -2.95 -22.46 1.13
C GLY A 13 -1.48 -22.03 1.21
N ALA A 14 -0.77 -22.02 0.07
CA ALA A 14 0.64 -21.61 0.03
C ALA A 14 0.77 -20.10 0.26
N PHE A 15 -0.10 -19.29 -0.35
CA PHE A 15 -0.16 -17.85 -0.10
C PHE A 15 -0.45 -17.55 1.38
N ARG A 16 -1.49 -18.16 1.96
CA ARG A 16 -1.87 -17.93 3.35
C ARG A 16 -0.76 -18.33 4.32
N ALA A 17 -0.16 -19.51 4.13
CA ALA A 17 0.96 -19.97 4.95
C ALA A 17 2.16 -19.01 4.87
N ALA A 18 2.46 -18.47 3.69
CA ALA A 18 3.53 -17.49 3.52
C ALA A 18 3.25 -16.19 4.27
N VAL A 19 2.00 -15.70 4.26
CA VAL A 19 1.60 -14.51 5.04
C VAL A 19 1.72 -14.78 6.55
N GLU A 20 1.19 -15.91 7.02
CA GLU A 20 1.24 -16.31 8.44
C GLU A 20 2.69 -16.45 8.93
N ALA A 21 3.59 -16.99 8.10
CA ALA A 21 5.02 -17.13 8.42
C ALA A 21 5.76 -15.80 8.62
N THR A 22 5.22 -14.67 8.15
CA THR A 22 5.81 -13.34 8.41
C THR A 22 5.68 -12.91 9.88
N GLY A 23 4.76 -13.51 10.63
CA GLY A 23 4.40 -13.10 11.99
C GLY A 23 3.79 -11.70 12.08
N ARG A 24 3.44 -11.05 10.95
CA ARG A 24 2.88 -9.69 10.92
C ARG A 24 1.37 -9.73 10.99
N ARG A 25 0.78 -8.81 11.76
CA ARG A 25 -0.69 -8.64 11.86
C ARG A 25 -1.24 -7.51 11.00
N ARG A 26 -0.38 -6.61 10.54
CA ARG A 26 -0.71 -5.51 9.63
C ARG A 26 -0.27 -5.86 8.23
N LEU A 27 -1.19 -5.78 7.27
CA LEU A 27 -0.93 -6.08 5.87
C LEU A 27 -1.10 -4.81 5.04
N ILE A 28 -0.04 -4.41 4.34
CA ILE A 28 -0.10 -3.37 3.32
C ILE A 28 -0.31 -4.09 1.99
N MET A 29 -1.44 -3.85 1.34
CA MET A 29 -1.88 -4.58 0.16
C MET A 29 -2.11 -3.63 -1.01
N ALA A 30 -1.57 -3.98 -2.17
CA ALA A 30 -1.85 -3.34 -3.45
C ALA A 30 -2.09 -4.44 -4.50
N GLY A 31 -2.91 -4.17 -5.52
CA GLY A 31 -3.19 -5.20 -6.51
C GLY A 31 -4.09 -4.79 -7.67
N LEU A 32 -4.03 -5.59 -8.73
CA LEU A 32 -4.83 -5.46 -9.94
C LEU A 32 -5.59 -6.77 -10.20
N TRP A 33 -6.91 -6.75 -10.38
CA TRP A 33 -7.83 -5.59 -10.34
C TRP A 33 -8.31 -5.28 -8.92
N THR A 34 -8.61 -4.01 -8.63
CA THR A 34 -9.01 -3.54 -7.28
C THR A 34 -10.23 -4.31 -6.77
N GLU A 35 -11.26 -4.43 -7.60
CA GLU A 35 -12.55 -5.06 -7.29
C GLU A 35 -12.48 -6.59 -7.14
N VAL A 36 -11.37 -7.20 -7.53
CA VAL A 36 -11.16 -8.66 -7.48
C VAL A 36 -9.92 -9.03 -6.66
N CYS A 37 -8.73 -8.90 -7.25
CA CYS A 37 -7.48 -9.44 -6.73
C CYS A 37 -6.98 -8.70 -5.48
N LEU A 38 -7.38 -7.45 -5.29
CA LEU A 38 -7.12 -6.72 -4.03
C LEU A 38 -8.25 -6.95 -3.03
N THR A 39 -9.50 -6.70 -3.43
CA THR A 39 -10.66 -6.76 -2.54
C THR A 39 -10.84 -8.11 -1.89
N PHE A 40 -10.78 -9.21 -2.63
CA PHE A 40 -11.12 -10.53 -2.08
C PHE A 40 -10.14 -10.99 -0.99
N PRO A 41 -8.82 -10.97 -1.20
CA PRO A 41 -7.90 -11.33 -0.13
C PRO A 41 -7.88 -10.30 1.01
N ALA A 42 -8.11 -9.01 0.75
CA ALA A 42 -8.19 -8.00 1.80
C ALA A 42 -9.36 -8.29 2.75
N LEU A 43 -10.55 -8.58 2.22
CA LEU A 43 -11.72 -8.94 3.02
C LEU A 43 -11.50 -10.22 3.83
N SER A 44 -10.97 -11.28 3.20
CA SER A 44 -10.68 -12.54 3.89
C SER A 44 -9.60 -12.41 4.95
N ALA A 45 -8.58 -11.59 4.72
CA ALA A 45 -7.55 -11.29 5.71
C ALA A 45 -8.13 -10.53 6.91
N THR A 46 -8.99 -9.53 6.67
CA THR A 46 -9.68 -8.82 7.74
C THR A 46 -10.58 -9.75 8.56
N GLU A 47 -11.33 -10.65 7.91
CA GLU A 47 -12.12 -11.69 8.59
C GLU A 47 -11.24 -12.65 9.42
N ALA A 48 -10.01 -12.92 8.97
CA ALA A 48 -9.02 -13.69 9.72
C ALA A 48 -8.31 -12.88 10.84
N GLY A 49 -8.74 -11.64 11.09
CA GLY A 49 -8.25 -10.79 12.18
C GLY A 49 -6.96 -10.03 11.88
N TYR A 50 -6.62 -9.82 10.61
CA TYR A 50 -5.55 -8.93 10.19
C TYR A 50 -6.06 -7.49 10.06
N GLU A 51 -5.19 -6.52 10.31
CA GLU A 51 -5.44 -5.11 10.00
C GLU A 51 -4.91 -4.83 8.60
N VAL A 52 -5.80 -4.54 7.65
CA VAL A 52 -5.46 -4.43 6.24
C VAL A 52 -5.49 -2.96 5.78
N PHE A 53 -4.38 -2.52 5.20
CA PHE A 53 -4.21 -1.21 4.57
C PHE A 53 -4.14 -1.38 3.06
N ALA A 54 -5.15 -0.91 2.33
CA ALA A 54 -5.23 -1.03 0.87
C ALA A 54 -4.65 0.23 0.20
N VAL A 55 -3.56 0.08 -0.55
CA VAL A 55 -2.84 1.19 -1.20
C VAL A 55 -3.51 1.52 -2.54
N ILE A 56 -4.37 2.53 -2.54
CA ILE A 56 -5.29 2.82 -3.64
C ILE A 56 -4.57 3.44 -4.84
N ASP A 57 -3.60 4.32 -4.61
CA ASP A 57 -2.79 4.95 -5.66
C ASP A 57 -1.75 3.99 -6.28
N ALA A 58 -1.59 2.79 -5.72
CA ALA A 58 -0.82 1.67 -6.29
C ALA A 58 -1.71 0.54 -6.82
N SER A 59 -3.02 0.78 -6.95
CA SER A 59 -4.02 -0.19 -7.41
C SER A 59 -4.92 0.44 -8.47
N ALA A 60 -5.53 -0.38 -9.33
CA ALA A 60 -6.48 0.08 -10.33
C ALA A 60 -7.56 -0.97 -10.59
N GLY A 61 -8.76 -0.52 -10.93
CA GLY A 61 -9.86 -1.40 -11.32
C GLY A 61 -9.97 -1.54 -12.84
N SER A 62 -10.86 -2.41 -13.29
CA SER A 62 -11.22 -2.48 -14.73
C SER A 62 -11.84 -1.18 -15.27
N SER A 63 -12.39 -0.36 -14.38
CA SER A 63 -12.89 0.99 -14.63
C SER A 63 -12.83 1.81 -13.35
N THR A 64 -12.92 3.13 -13.44
CA THR A 64 -13.04 4.02 -12.28
C THR A 64 -14.22 3.65 -11.40
N ALA A 65 -15.39 3.40 -12.00
CA ALA A 65 -16.59 3.01 -11.25
C ALA A 65 -16.40 1.68 -10.48
N ALA A 66 -15.72 0.69 -11.08
CA ALA A 66 -15.42 -0.58 -10.41
C ALA A 66 -14.41 -0.40 -9.26
N HIS A 67 -13.38 0.42 -9.49
CA HIS A 67 -12.38 0.77 -8.48
C HIS A 67 -13.02 1.48 -7.28
N ASP A 68 -13.84 2.49 -7.52
CA ASP A 68 -14.50 3.28 -6.46
C ASP A 68 -15.49 2.42 -5.65
N ALA A 69 -16.30 1.59 -6.32
CA ALA A 69 -17.21 0.68 -5.66
C ALA A 69 -16.47 -0.34 -4.77
N ALA A 70 -15.30 -0.82 -5.22
CA ALA A 70 -14.46 -1.72 -4.45
C ALA A 70 -13.89 -1.06 -3.18
N ILE A 71 -13.43 0.19 -3.27
CA ILE A 71 -12.94 0.96 -2.12
C ILE A 71 -14.05 1.10 -1.06
N VAL A 72 -15.27 1.45 -1.49
CA VAL A 72 -16.42 1.57 -0.58
C VAL A 72 -16.70 0.23 0.11
N ARG A 73 -16.75 -0.87 -0.67
CA ARG A 73 -16.99 -2.21 -0.12
C ARG A 73 -15.91 -2.64 0.89
N MET A 74 -14.64 -2.41 0.56
CA MET A 74 -13.51 -2.71 1.45
C MET A 74 -13.62 -1.91 2.76
N SER A 75 -13.87 -0.60 2.66
CA SER A 75 -14.03 0.30 3.81
C SER A 75 -15.13 -0.14 4.77
N GLN A 76 -16.29 -0.56 4.23
CA GLN A 76 -17.42 -1.06 5.03
C GLN A 76 -17.11 -2.33 5.83
N LYS A 77 -16.03 -3.03 5.50
CA LYS A 77 -15.59 -4.26 6.17
C LYS A 77 -14.31 -4.07 6.96
N GLY A 78 -13.89 -2.82 7.21
CA GLY A 78 -12.76 -2.50 8.08
C GLY A 78 -11.39 -2.56 7.40
N VAL A 79 -11.32 -2.71 6.08
CA VAL A 79 -10.08 -2.46 5.34
C VAL A 79 -9.87 -0.96 5.25
N ILE A 80 -8.65 -0.49 5.50
CA ILE A 80 -8.31 0.95 5.58
C ILE A 80 -7.70 1.39 4.24
N PRO A 81 -8.38 2.20 3.41
CA PRO A 81 -7.79 2.74 2.20
C PRO A 81 -6.71 3.78 2.56
N VAL A 82 -5.55 3.68 1.92
CA VAL A 82 -4.39 4.55 2.13
C VAL A 82 -3.74 4.92 0.80
N SER A 83 -2.87 5.92 0.82
CA SER A 83 -1.99 6.25 -0.30
C SER A 83 -0.56 5.79 -0.03
N THR A 84 0.25 5.71 -1.07
CA THR A 84 1.67 5.36 -0.96
C THR A 84 2.39 6.40 -0.09
N ALA A 85 2.03 7.68 -0.22
CA ALA A 85 2.57 8.77 0.60
C ALA A 85 2.21 8.62 2.08
N SER A 86 0.98 8.22 2.42
CA SER A 86 0.60 8.01 3.82
C SER A 86 1.31 6.81 4.42
N VAL A 87 1.43 5.69 3.69
CA VAL A 87 2.19 4.51 4.13
C VAL A 87 3.65 4.87 4.41
N LEU A 88 4.31 5.56 3.48
CA LEU A 88 5.71 5.98 3.65
C LEU A 88 5.88 6.87 4.88
N SER A 89 4.99 7.84 5.06
CA SER A 89 5.02 8.77 6.19
C SER A 89 4.74 8.08 7.53
N GLU A 90 3.82 7.11 7.56
CA GLU A 90 3.55 6.31 8.76
C GLU A 90 4.72 5.40 9.15
N LEU A 91 5.52 4.93 8.19
CA LEU A 91 6.73 4.17 8.47
C LEU A 91 7.87 5.09 8.96
N GLN A 92 8.04 6.24 8.31
CA GLN A 92 9.06 7.23 8.68
C GLN A 92 8.79 7.84 10.06
N ARG A 93 7.51 8.17 10.37
CA ARG A 93 7.01 8.84 11.59
C ARG A 93 7.52 10.24 11.84
N ASP A 94 8.83 10.45 11.76
CA ASP A 94 9.51 11.68 12.15
C ASP A 94 10.62 12.01 11.15
N TRP A 95 10.65 13.25 10.65
CA TRP A 95 11.72 13.73 9.77
C TRP A 95 13.05 13.95 10.50
N ALA A 96 13.04 14.01 11.83
CA ALA A 96 14.25 13.98 12.64
C ALA A 96 14.85 12.57 12.78
N ARG A 97 14.17 11.50 12.31
CA ARG A 97 14.73 10.14 12.27
C ARG A 97 15.73 10.02 11.11
N THR A 98 16.97 10.38 11.40
CA THR A 98 18.05 10.46 10.42
C THR A 98 18.46 9.11 9.84
N GLU A 99 18.25 8.00 10.55
CA GLU A 99 18.65 6.66 10.10
C GLU A 99 17.95 6.22 8.80
N THR A 100 16.74 6.73 8.55
CA THR A 100 15.95 6.43 7.36
C THR A 100 15.65 7.65 6.50
N TYR A 101 16.04 8.86 6.94
CA TYR A 101 15.71 10.12 6.28
C TYR A 101 16.16 10.17 4.82
N ASP A 102 17.43 9.86 4.56
CA ASP A 102 17.99 9.95 3.21
C ASP A 102 17.36 8.93 2.27
N ALA A 103 17.22 7.67 2.73
CA ALA A 103 16.60 6.60 1.95
C ALA A 103 15.12 6.90 1.63
N VAL A 104 14.37 7.47 2.58
CA VAL A 104 12.97 7.87 2.35
C VAL A 104 12.90 9.04 1.37
N ASN A 105 13.76 10.05 1.49
CA ASN A 105 13.79 11.17 0.55
C ASN A 105 14.22 10.74 -0.85
N GLU A 106 15.08 9.74 -0.98
CA GLU A 106 15.43 9.15 -2.27
C GLU A 106 14.17 8.57 -2.95
N ILE A 107 13.38 7.76 -2.23
CA ILE A 107 12.11 7.21 -2.75
C ILE A 107 11.14 8.34 -3.14
N VAL A 108 10.99 9.36 -2.29
CA VAL A 108 10.11 10.52 -2.54
C VAL A 108 10.52 11.23 -3.83
N SER A 109 11.82 11.51 -3.99
CA SER A 109 12.38 12.24 -5.13
C SER A 109 12.12 11.55 -6.48
N GLN A 110 12.09 10.23 -6.48
CA GLN A 110 11.92 9.40 -7.68
C GLN A 110 10.46 9.13 -8.02
N HIS A 111 9.57 9.05 -7.01
CA HIS A 111 8.25 8.44 -7.19
C HIS A 111 7.05 9.27 -6.72
N MET A 112 7.23 10.36 -5.97
CA MET A 112 6.10 11.06 -5.32
C MET A 112 5.69 12.38 -5.99
N GLY A 113 5.81 12.47 -7.32
CA GLY A 113 5.27 13.57 -8.12
C GLY A 113 5.66 14.95 -7.58
N ALA A 114 4.66 15.78 -7.25
CA ALA A 114 4.86 17.14 -6.74
C ALA A 114 5.72 17.19 -5.47
N TRP A 115 5.57 16.21 -4.56
CA TRP A 115 6.41 16.15 -3.36
C TRP A 115 7.87 15.83 -3.72
N GLY A 116 8.08 14.87 -4.63
CA GLY A 116 9.40 14.58 -5.18
C GLY A 116 10.07 15.80 -5.82
N GLN A 117 9.31 16.61 -6.57
CA GLN A 117 9.81 17.87 -7.12
C GLN A 117 10.22 18.87 -6.04
N GLY A 118 9.49 18.94 -4.92
CA GLY A 118 9.87 19.76 -3.77
C GLY A 118 11.21 19.35 -3.16
N VAL A 119 11.43 18.04 -2.97
CA VAL A 119 12.71 17.50 -2.48
C VAL A 119 13.85 17.82 -3.46
N ASN A 120 13.62 17.60 -4.76
CA ASN A 120 14.61 17.89 -5.80
C ASN A 120 14.97 19.39 -5.85
N TYR A 121 13.97 20.27 -5.70
CA TYR A 121 14.16 21.72 -5.65
C TYR A 121 15.07 22.15 -4.48
N VAL A 122 14.83 21.60 -3.28
CA VAL A 122 15.65 21.87 -2.09
C VAL A 122 17.08 21.34 -2.30
N ASN A 123 17.22 20.13 -2.83
CA ASN A 123 18.52 19.49 -3.09
C ASN A 123 19.35 20.22 -4.15
N ALA A 124 18.69 20.85 -5.14
CA ALA A 124 19.35 21.67 -6.17
C ALA A 124 19.96 22.99 -5.62
N GLY A 125 19.80 23.29 -4.32
CA GLY A 125 20.52 24.37 -3.64
C GLY A 125 19.80 25.72 -3.59
N PHE A 126 18.55 25.82 -4.07
CA PHE A 126 17.79 27.08 -4.01
C PHE A 126 17.33 27.46 -2.59
N ALA A 127 17.31 26.50 -1.66
CA ALA A 127 16.98 26.72 -0.25
C ALA A 127 18.20 27.08 0.64
N LYS A 128 19.43 27.06 0.09
CA LYS A 128 20.64 27.49 0.79
C LYS A 128 20.98 28.94 0.41
N LYS A 129 20.26 29.89 0.99
CA LYS A 129 20.71 31.29 1.15
C LYS A 129 20.50 31.72 2.59
#